data_AF-A0A535V4N8-F1
#
_entry.id   AF-A0A535V4N8-F1
#
_cell.length_a   1.000
_cell.length_b   1.000
_cell.length_c   1.000
_cell.angle_alpha   90.00
_cell.angle_beta   90.00
_cell.angle_gamma   90.00
#
_symmetry.space_group_name_H-M   'P 1'
#
loop_
_entity.id
_entity.type
_entity.pdbx_description
1 polymer ?
#
loop_
_entity_poly.entity_id
_entity_poly.type
_entity_poly.pdbx_seq_one_letter_code
_entity_poly.pdbx_strand_id
1 'polypeptide(L)' 'YTSQTCSICGHRQKMPLDVRVLDCPCCHVQLDRDLNAAYNIRGLGLQALGLSVEAPRL' A
#
# COMPACT_ATOMS: atom_id res chain seq x y z
N TYR A 1 -10.64 0.36 -0.86
CA TYR A 1 -9.72 0.81 -1.93
C TYR A 1 -8.26 0.91 -1.48
N THR A 2 -7.95 0.84 -0.18
CA THR A 2 -6.57 0.79 0.35
C THR A 2 -5.76 -0.39 -0.19
N SER A 3 -6.41 -1.50 -0.53
CA SER A 3 -5.78 -2.64 -1.21
C SER A 3 -5.31 -2.33 -2.64
N GLN A 4 -5.84 -1.28 -3.28
CA GLN A 4 -5.54 -0.93 -4.68
C GLN A 4 -4.41 0.10 -4.83
N THR A 5 -4.01 0.75 -3.74
CA THR A 5 -2.91 1.71 -3.75
C THR A 5 -1.65 0.99 -3.26
N CYS A 6 -0.55 1.07 -4.00
CA CYS A 6 0.75 0.59 -3.56
C CYS A 6 1.22 1.41 -2.36
N SER A 7 1.46 0.75 -1.23
CA SER A 7 1.92 1.38 0.01
C SER A 7 3.36 1.92 -0.05
N ILE A 8 4.12 1.57 -1.09
CA ILE A 8 5.51 2.03 -1.30
C ILE A 8 5.56 3.29 -2.16
N CYS A 9 4.91 3.28 -3.33
CA CYS A 9 5.03 4.36 -4.32
C CYS A 9 3.74 5.13 -4.60
N GLY A 10 2.61 4.71 -4.02
CA GLY A 10 1.31 5.34 -4.23
C GLY A 10 0.61 5.02 -5.57
N HIS A 11 1.24 4.22 -6.45
CA HIS A 11 0.61 3.78 -7.70
C HIS A 11 -0.70 3.01 -7.41
N ARG A 12 -1.75 3.27 -8.20
CA ARG A 12 -3.06 2.66 -8.01
C ARG A 12 -3.38 1.69 -9.13
N GLN A 13 -3.75 0.46 -8.77
CA GLN A 13 -4.11 -0.60 -9.70
C GLN A 13 -5.39 -1.33 -9.28
N LYS A 14 -6.11 -1.91 -10.22
CA LYS A 14 -7.28 -2.74 -9.91
C LYS A 14 -6.82 -3.99 -9.16
N MET A 15 -7.49 -4.29 -8.05
CA MET A 15 -7.27 -5.50 -7.24
C MET A 15 -8.61 -6.21 -7.03
N PRO A 16 -9.03 -7.06 -7.98
CA PRO A 16 -10.15 -7.98 -7.78
C PRO A 16 -9.99 -8.82 -6.50
N LEU A 17 -11.09 -9.34 -5.96
CA LEU A 17 -11.10 -10.00 -4.63
C LEU A 17 -10.32 -11.33 -4.60
N ASP A 18 -10.20 -11.99 -5.74
CA ASP A 18 -9.42 -13.21 -5.97
C ASP A 18 -7.92 -12.93 -6.15
N VAL A 19 -7.53 -11.70 -6.53
CA VAL A 19 -6.13 -11.30 -6.57
C VAL A 19 -5.65 -11.02 -5.15
N ARG A 20 -4.71 -11.86 -4.67
CA ARG A 20 -4.19 -11.81 -3.29
C ARG A 20 -2.81 -11.18 -3.17
N VAL A 21 -2.09 -11.01 -4.28
CA VAL A 21 -0.77 -10.39 -4.33
C VAL A 21 -0.85 -9.08 -5.10
N LEU A 22 -0.42 -7.99 -4.47
CA LEU A 22 -0.16 -6.72 -5.14
C LEU A 22 1.22 -6.79 -5.79
N ASP A 23 1.26 -6.93 -7.10
CA ASP A 23 2.46 -6.74 -7.92
C ASP A 23 2.40 -5.33 -8.53
N CYS A 24 3.28 -4.43 -8.07
CA CYS A 24 3.24 -3.04 -8.49
C CYS A 24 4.08 -2.78 -9.75
N PRO A 25 3.51 -2.31 -10.86
CA PRO A 25 4.27 -2.07 -12.10
C PRO A 25 5.20 -0.85 -12.03
N CYS A 26 5.04 0.00 -11.01
CA CYS A 26 5.80 1.25 -10.88
C CYS A 26 7.09 1.08 -10.07
N CYS A 27 7.03 0.34 -8.96
CA CYS A 27 8.17 0.13 -8.06
C CYS A 27 8.58 -1.33 -7.92
N HIS A 28 7.88 -2.24 -8.62
CA HIS A 28 8.16 -3.69 -8.65
C HIS A 28 8.09 -4.38 -7.29
N VAL A 29 7.47 -3.75 -6.29
CA VAL A 29 7.20 -4.39 -5.00
C VAL A 29 6.10 -5.45 -5.18
N GLN A 30 6.33 -6.63 -4.60
CA GLN A 30 5.33 -7.68 -4.46
C GLN A 30 4.98 -7.83 -2.98
N LEU A 31 3.71 -7.62 -2.64
CA LEU A 31 3.20 -7.71 -1.27
C LEU A 31 1.89 -8.48 -1.24
N ASP A 32 1.61 -9.16 -0.13
CA ASP A 32 0.25 -9.61 0.14
C ASP A 32 -0.70 -8.40 0.14
N ARG A 33 -1.88 -8.58 -0.45
CA ARG A 33 -2.88 -7.51 -0.62
C ARG A 33 -3.31 -6.92 0.72
N ASP A 34 -3.52 -7.77 1.73
CA ASP A 34 -4.02 -7.35 3.02
C ASP A 34 -2.90 -6.66 3.82
N LEU A 35 -1.65 -7.13 3.69
CA LEU A 35 -0.47 -6.42 4.21
C LEU A 35 -0.29 -5.03 3.58
N ASN A 36 -0.38 -4.93 2.24
CA ASN A 36 -0.33 -3.64 1.55
C ASN A 36 -1.43 -2.69 2.02
N ALA A 37 -2.66 -3.20 2.20
CA ALA A 37 -3.77 -2.40 2.73
C ALA A 37 -3.50 -1.94 4.18
N ALA A 38 -2.93 -2.80 5.03
CA ALA A 38 -2.58 -2.47 6.41
C ALA A 38 -1.55 -1.32 6.48
N TYR A 39 -0.53 -1.33 5.61
CA TYR A 39 0.43 -0.22 5.54
C TYR A 39 -0.22 1.10 5.15
N ASN A 40 -1.13 1.10 4.17
CA ASN A 40 -1.86 2.29 3.79
C ASN A 40 -2.74 2.82 4.94
N ILE A 41 -3.43 1.94 5.67
CA ILE A 41 -4.26 2.32 6.83
C ILE A 41 -3.39 2.90 7.94
N ARG A 42 -2.23 2.28 8.23
CA ARG A 42 -1.25 2.81 9.20
C ARG A 42 -0.78 4.21 8.80
N GLY A 43 -0.44 4.42 7.52
CA GLY A 43 0.00 5.72 7.00
C GLY A 43 -1.06 6.81 7.19
N LEU A 44 -2.32 6.53 6.84
CA LEU A 44 -3.44 7.45 7.06
C LEU A 44 -3.64 7.77 8.55
N GLY A 45 -3.53 6.76 9.42
CA GLY A 45 -3.63 6.95 10.87
C GLY A 45 -2.54 7.86 11.43
N LEU A 46 -1.30 7.69 10.98
CA LEU A 46 -0.18 8.54 11.37
C LEU A 46 -0.33 9.97 10.84
N GLN A 47 -0.77 10.12 9.58
CA GLN A 47 -1.05 11.43 8.99
C GLN A 47 -2.13 12.19 9.77
N ALA A 48 -3.19 11.50 10.21
CA ALA A 48 -4.25 12.09 11.03
C ALA A 48 -3.74 12.59 12.40
N LEU A 49 -2.63 12.06 12.90
CA LEU A 49 -1.94 12.51 14.12
C LEU A 49 -0.90 13.60 13.86
N GLY A 50 -0.72 14.05 12.60
CA GLY A 50 0.30 15.03 12.22
C GLY A 50 1.72 14.44 12.12
N LEU A 51 1.85 13.11 12.03
CA LEU A 51 3.13 12.42 11.88
C LEU A 51 3.32 11.98 10.41
N SER A 52 4.35 12.49 9.74
CA SER A 52 4.77 11.96 8.43
C SER A 52 5.73 10.78 8.62
N VAL A 53 5.32 9.60 8.17
CA VAL A 53 6.24 8.47 7.99
C VAL A 53 6.64 8.39 6.52
N GLU A 54 7.94 8.54 6.26
CA GLU A 54 8.52 8.06 5.01
C GLU A 54 8.34 6.54 4.97
N ALA A 55 7.85 6.00 3.85
CA ALA A 55 7.71 4.56 3.69
C ALA A 55 9.09 3.91 3.94
N PRO A 56 9.18 2.86 4.79
CA PRO A 56 10.45 2.18 5.00
C PRO A 56 10.96 1.68 3.66
N ARG A 57 12.21 2.02 3.34
CA ARG A 57 12.95 1.43 2.21
C ARG A 57 13.15 -0.05 2.54
N LEU A 58 12.20 -0.87 2.13
CA LEU A 58 12.37 -2.32 2.03
C LEU A 58 13.34 -2.63 0.89
#